data_AF-R7MER4-F1
#
_entry.id   AF-R7MER4-F1
#
_cell.length_a   1.000
_cell.length_b   1.000
_cell.length_c   1.000
_cell.angle_alpha   90.00
_cell.angle_beta   90.00
_cell.angle_gamma   90.00
#
_symmetry.space_group_name_H-M   'P 1'
#
loop_
_entity.id
_entity.type
_entity.pdbx_description
1 polymer ?
#
loop_
_entity_poly.entity_id
_entity_poly.type
_entity_poly.pdbx_seq_one_letter_code
_entity_poly.pdbx_strand_id
1 'polypeptide(L)'
;MLPMEELKERLKPYLSQYNLDELTDAQYTKMVEITREPLTLLSDITDAVPYFFGKDVHIDEETQTKTLDTEVSQNVLKDFVPKAQTWDWTDENLHEKLADFRAEWKEKGVKPKVTMWAIRAAITGRTCGADMVGILDILGKETSLYRAQKAIK
;
A
#
# COMPACT_ATOMS: atom_id res chain seq x y z
N MET A 1 -9.74 -21.27 10.92
CA MET A 1 -9.48 -19.83 11.15
C MET A 1 -10.48 -19.31 12.15
N LEU A 2 -10.07 -18.38 13.03
CA LEU A 2 -11.02 -17.68 13.90
C LEU A 2 -12.05 -16.92 13.05
N PRO A 3 -13.31 -16.78 13.51
CA PRO A 3 -14.27 -15.85 12.91
C PRO A 3 -13.70 -14.43 12.84
N MET A 4 -14.08 -13.66 11.81
CA MET A 4 -13.49 -12.32 11.58
C MET A 4 -13.69 -11.38 12.77
N GLU A 5 -14.90 -11.33 13.33
CA GLU A 5 -15.17 -10.48 14.50
C GLU A 5 -14.35 -10.89 15.73
N GLU A 6 -14.18 -12.20 15.95
CA GLU A 6 -13.34 -12.67 17.06
C GLU A 6 -11.86 -12.31 16.85
N LEU A 7 -11.37 -12.41 15.61
CA LEU A 7 -10.00 -12.03 15.27
C LEU A 7 -9.77 -10.52 15.48
N LYS A 8 -10.70 -9.67 15.02
CA LYS A 8 -10.66 -8.21 15.22
C LYS A 8 -10.53 -7.88 16.72
N GLU A 9 -11.40 -8.42 17.57
CA GLU A 9 -11.33 -8.17 19.01
C GLU A 9 -10.00 -8.61 19.64
N ARG A 10 -9.46 -9.76 19.22
CA ARG A 10 -8.17 -10.27 19.72
C ARG A 10 -6.96 -9.46 19.23
N LEU A 11 -7.07 -8.73 18.12
CA LEU A 11 -6.00 -7.89 17.58
C LEU A 11 -5.95 -6.50 18.23
N LYS A 12 -7.09 -5.96 18.69
CA LYS A 12 -7.17 -4.61 19.30
C LYS A 12 -6.10 -4.31 20.35
N PRO A 13 -5.75 -5.21 21.30
CA PRO A 13 -4.72 -4.92 22.30
C PRO A 13 -3.34 -4.61 21.70
N TYR A 14 -3.00 -5.25 20.58
CA TYR A 14 -1.73 -5.05 19.88
C TYR A 14 -1.72 -3.77 19.03
N LEU A 15 -2.89 -3.25 18.67
CA LEU A 15 -3.05 -2.05 17.84
C LEU A 15 -3.16 -0.76 18.66
N SER A 16 -2.97 -0.81 19.97
CA SER A 16 -3.13 0.34 20.88
C SER A 16 -2.23 1.54 20.58
N GLN A 17 -1.16 1.36 19.81
CA GLN A 17 -0.29 2.45 19.31
C GLN A 17 -0.87 3.19 18.10
N TYR A 18 -1.90 2.65 17.45
CA TYR A 18 -2.55 3.21 16.27
C TYR A 18 -3.92 3.79 16.64
N ASN A 19 -4.31 4.86 15.96
CA ASN A 19 -5.66 5.40 16.10
C ASN A 19 -6.62 4.64 15.17
N LEU A 20 -7.34 3.66 15.73
CA LEU A 20 -8.30 2.86 14.95
C LEU A 20 -9.48 3.68 14.41
N ASP A 21 -9.76 4.87 14.98
CA ASP A 21 -10.82 5.76 14.51
C ASP A 21 -10.50 6.41 13.14
N GLU A 22 -9.25 6.27 12.64
CA GLU A 22 -8.89 6.64 11.27
C GLU A 22 -9.50 5.69 10.23
N LEU A 23 -9.96 4.52 10.66
CA LEU A 23 -10.57 3.51 9.79
C LEU A 23 -12.05 3.34 10.15
N THR A 24 -12.89 3.27 9.14
CA THR A 24 -14.24 2.72 9.30
C THR A 24 -14.18 1.24 9.69
N ASP A 25 -15.26 0.70 10.28
CA ASP A 25 -15.30 -0.73 10.62
C ASP A 25 -15.10 -1.64 9.37
N ALA A 26 -15.60 -1.20 8.21
CA ALA A 26 -15.37 -1.88 6.93
C ALA A 26 -13.88 -1.85 6.52
N GLN A 27 -13.21 -0.70 6.62
CA GLN A 27 -11.77 -0.58 6.35
C GLN A 27 -10.94 -1.40 7.35
N TYR A 28 -11.30 -1.38 8.63
CA TYR A 28 -10.63 -2.18 9.66
C TYR A 28 -10.79 -3.68 9.38
N THR A 29 -11.99 -4.12 9.01
CA THR A 29 -12.26 -5.51 8.62
C THR A 29 -11.44 -5.91 7.39
N LYS A 30 -11.41 -5.07 6.35
CA LYS A 30 -10.61 -5.31 5.13
C LYS A 30 -9.12 -5.32 5.43
N MET A 31 -8.64 -4.43 6.30
CA MET A 31 -7.25 -4.40 6.75
C MET A 31 -6.86 -5.76 7.37
N VAL A 32 -7.64 -6.23 8.34
CA VAL A 32 -7.40 -7.54 8.97
C VAL A 32 -7.44 -8.67 7.95
N GLU A 33 -8.39 -8.64 7.01
CA GLU A 33 -8.50 -9.65 5.95
C GLU A 33 -7.24 -9.75 5.08
N ILE A 34 -6.69 -8.61 4.63
CA ILE A 34 -5.55 -8.59 3.72
C ILE A 34 -4.20 -8.73 4.42
N THR A 35 -4.16 -8.59 5.76
CA THR A 35 -2.92 -8.74 6.54
C THR A 35 -2.84 -10.02 7.36
N ARG A 36 -3.94 -10.77 7.56
CA ARG A 36 -3.95 -11.93 8.48
C ARG A 36 -3.17 -13.15 8.02
N GLU A 37 -3.07 -13.39 6.71
CA GLU A 37 -2.43 -14.60 6.18
C GLU A 37 -0.95 -14.77 6.56
N PRO A 38 -0.10 -13.73 6.49
CA PRO A 38 1.30 -13.87 6.87
C PRO A 38 1.55 -13.86 8.40
N LEU A 39 0.52 -13.66 9.24
CA LEU A 39 0.72 -13.56 10.69
C LEU A 39 0.94 -14.94 11.30
N THR A 40 2.00 -15.06 12.11
CA THR A 40 2.25 -16.26 12.92
C THR A 40 1.71 -16.07 14.34
N LEU A 41 1.87 -14.86 14.88
CA LEU A 41 1.36 -14.42 16.17
C LEU A 41 0.39 -13.25 15.99
N LEU A 42 -0.55 -13.07 16.93
CA LEU A 42 -1.43 -11.90 16.92
C LEU A 42 -0.65 -10.58 17.03
N SER A 43 0.50 -10.59 17.71
CA SER A 43 1.39 -9.43 17.82
C SER A 43 2.01 -9.01 16.49
N ASP A 44 2.17 -9.91 15.53
CA ASP A 44 2.79 -9.60 14.22
C ASP A 44 1.99 -8.55 13.44
N ILE A 45 0.71 -8.35 13.79
CA ILE A 45 -0.12 -7.30 13.21
C ILE A 45 0.51 -5.91 13.37
N THR A 46 1.26 -5.65 14.45
CA THR A 46 1.86 -4.34 14.72
C THR A 46 2.78 -3.90 13.61
N ASP A 47 3.46 -4.84 12.96
CA ASP A 47 4.42 -4.58 11.90
C ASP A 47 3.76 -4.65 10.52
N ALA A 48 2.65 -5.39 10.41
CA ALA A 48 1.92 -5.57 9.16
C ALA A 48 1.10 -4.34 8.75
N VAL A 49 0.62 -3.54 9.71
CA VAL A 49 -0.35 -2.46 9.47
C VAL A 49 0.13 -0.99 9.55
N PRO A 50 1.38 -0.61 9.89
CA PRO A 50 1.73 0.79 10.14
C PRO A 50 1.34 1.75 9.01
N TYR A 51 1.45 1.32 7.74
CA TYR A 51 1.15 2.16 6.59
C TYR A 51 -0.34 2.49 6.40
N PHE A 52 -1.26 1.84 7.11
CA PHE A 52 -2.68 2.19 7.06
C PHE A 52 -3.04 3.40 7.93
N PHE A 53 -2.15 3.81 8.83
CA PHE A 53 -2.38 4.88 9.79
C PHE A 53 -1.54 6.11 9.46
N GLY A 54 -2.08 7.28 9.76
CA GLY A 54 -1.43 8.57 9.53
C GLY A 54 -1.42 9.00 8.06
N LYS A 55 -1.24 10.30 7.85
CA LYS A 55 -1.15 10.88 6.50
C LYS A 55 0.13 10.48 5.79
N ASP A 56 1.24 10.55 6.51
CA ASP A 56 2.57 10.23 6.01
C ASP A 56 2.94 8.77 6.27
N VAL A 57 3.88 8.26 5.49
CA VAL A 57 4.45 6.93 5.70
C VAL A 57 5.93 7.03 6.01
N HIS A 58 6.40 6.21 6.94
CA HIS A 58 7.82 6.05 7.19
C HIS A 58 8.43 5.21 6.08
N ILE A 59 9.49 5.73 5.45
CA ILE A 59 10.25 5.05 4.41
C ILE A 59 11.64 4.80 5.01
N ASP A 60 12.02 3.53 5.12
CA ASP A 60 13.35 3.19 5.61
C ASP A 60 14.44 3.59 4.59
N GLU A 61 15.66 3.83 5.08
CA GLU A 61 16.77 4.33 4.26
C GLU A 61 17.14 3.36 3.12
N GLU A 62 17.00 2.05 3.34
CA GLU A 62 17.27 1.06 2.31
C GLU A 62 16.22 1.11 1.19
N THR A 63 14.94 1.16 1.54
CA THR A 63 13.85 1.34 0.56
C THR A 63 13.99 2.66 -0.19
N GLN A 64 14.33 3.74 0.51
CA GLN A 64 14.57 5.04 -0.10
C GLN A 64 15.69 4.97 -1.14
N THR A 65 16.87 4.51 -0.74
CA THR A 65 18.07 4.54 -1.59
C THR A 65 18.05 3.49 -2.70
N LYS A 66 17.63 2.25 -2.41
CA LYS A 66 17.70 1.13 -3.37
C LYS A 66 16.47 1.02 -4.27
N THR A 67 15.33 1.56 -3.84
CA THR A 67 14.08 1.48 -4.61
C THR A 67 13.65 2.83 -5.14
N LEU A 68 13.34 3.79 -4.26
CA LEU A 68 12.70 5.05 -4.67
C LEU A 68 13.64 6.00 -5.40
N ASP A 69 14.89 6.10 -4.97
CA ASP A 69 15.87 7.05 -5.52
C ASP A 69 16.41 6.67 -6.89
N THR A 70 16.07 5.48 -7.38
CA THR A 70 16.47 5.04 -8.71
C THR A 70 15.78 5.89 -9.79
N GLU A 71 16.50 6.17 -10.88
CA GLU A 71 15.95 6.93 -12.02
C GLU A 71 14.69 6.25 -12.58
N VAL A 72 14.68 4.92 -12.63
CA VAL A 72 13.52 4.14 -13.09
C VAL A 72 12.31 4.38 -12.20
N SER A 73 12.45 4.29 -10.87
CA SER A 73 11.34 4.52 -9.95
C SER A 73 10.83 5.95 -10.00
N GLN A 74 11.72 6.94 -10.11
CA GLN A 74 11.32 8.34 -10.25
C GLN A 74 10.52 8.58 -11.54
N ASN A 75 10.94 7.99 -12.66
CA ASN A 75 10.18 8.08 -13.91
C ASN A 75 8.85 7.33 -13.82
N VAL A 76 8.80 6.18 -13.15
CA VAL A 76 7.56 5.44 -12.88
C VAL A 76 6.58 6.29 -12.07
N LEU A 77 7.02 6.93 -10.99
CA LEU A 77 6.14 7.74 -10.13
C LEU A 77 5.64 9.00 -10.85
N LYS A 78 6.51 9.67 -11.63
CA LYS A 78 6.15 10.84 -12.45
C LYS A 78 5.10 10.51 -13.52
N ASP A 79 5.08 9.27 -14.03
CA ASP A 79 4.04 8.78 -14.95
C ASP A 79 2.78 8.29 -14.21
N PHE A 80 2.96 7.62 -13.05
CA PHE A 80 1.87 7.04 -12.26
C PHE A 80 0.91 8.11 -11.72
N VAL A 81 1.42 9.15 -11.06
CA VAL A 81 0.59 10.14 -10.37
C VAL A 81 -0.44 10.81 -11.29
N PRO A 82 -0.06 11.41 -12.44
CA PRO A 82 -1.04 12.07 -13.31
C PRO A 82 -2.03 11.08 -13.95
N LYS A 83 -1.62 9.84 -14.25
CA LYS A 83 -2.55 8.82 -14.77
C LYS A 83 -3.56 8.39 -13.72
N ALA A 84 -3.07 8.05 -12.53
CA ALA A 84 -3.90 7.56 -11.43
C ALA A 84 -4.90 8.61 -10.89
N GLN A 85 -4.64 9.90 -11.11
CA GLN A 85 -5.63 10.97 -10.87
C GLN A 85 -6.91 10.79 -11.69
N THR A 86 -6.86 10.17 -12.86
CA THR A 86 -8.04 9.97 -13.72
C THR A 86 -8.73 8.63 -13.51
N TRP A 87 -8.15 7.75 -12.69
CA TRP A 87 -8.74 6.43 -12.43
C TRP A 87 -9.96 6.54 -11.53
N ASP A 88 -10.95 5.68 -11.81
CA ASP A 88 -12.02 5.37 -10.87
C ASP A 88 -11.45 4.50 -9.74
N TRP A 89 -11.72 4.86 -8.49
CA TRP A 89 -11.04 4.28 -7.33
C TRP A 89 -11.87 3.16 -6.70
N THR A 90 -12.13 2.14 -7.51
CA THR A 90 -12.84 0.91 -7.12
C THR A 90 -11.89 -0.28 -7.17
N ASP A 91 -12.13 -1.29 -6.34
CA ASP A 91 -11.26 -2.48 -6.23
C ASP A 91 -11.04 -3.16 -7.60
N GLU A 92 -12.12 -3.35 -8.35
CA GLU A 92 -12.11 -3.94 -9.71
C GLU A 92 -11.29 -3.10 -10.69
N ASN A 93 -11.50 -1.78 -10.72
CA ASN A 93 -10.77 -0.91 -11.65
C ASN A 93 -9.30 -0.75 -11.25
N LEU A 94 -8.97 -0.72 -9.96
CA LEU A 94 -7.59 -0.63 -9.49
C LEU A 94 -6.75 -1.84 -9.91
N HIS A 95 -7.34 -3.05 -9.88
CA HIS A 95 -6.68 -4.26 -10.39
C HIS A 95 -6.29 -4.13 -11.86
N GLU A 96 -7.23 -3.74 -12.72
CA GLU A 96 -6.99 -3.57 -14.16
C GLU A 96 -5.99 -2.43 -14.43
N LYS A 97 -6.19 -1.26 -13.82
CA LYS A 97 -5.33 -0.10 -14.04
C LYS A 97 -3.89 -0.32 -13.62
N LEU A 98 -3.64 -1.00 -12.50
CA LEU A 98 -2.28 -1.36 -12.10
C LEU A 98 -1.67 -2.39 -13.07
N ALA A 99 -2.47 -3.34 -13.57
CA ALA A 99 -2.00 -4.33 -14.53
C ALA A 99 -1.60 -3.69 -15.87
N ASP A 100 -2.43 -2.79 -16.39
CA ASP A 100 -2.20 -2.02 -17.62
C ASP A 100 -0.97 -1.13 -17.47
N PHE A 101 -0.90 -0.34 -16.39
CA PHE A 101 0.23 0.54 -16.12
C PHE A 101 1.56 -0.25 -16.05
N ARG A 102 1.53 -1.41 -15.39
CA ARG A 102 2.69 -2.31 -15.32
C ARG A 102 3.06 -2.90 -16.69
N ALA A 103 2.09 -3.18 -17.55
CA ALA A 103 2.32 -3.68 -18.91
C ALA A 103 2.98 -2.61 -19.80
N GLU A 104 2.54 -1.35 -19.73
CA GLU A 104 3.15 -0.23 -20.45
C GLU A 104 4.66 -0.07 -20.11
N TRP A 105 5.00 -0.20 -18.83
CA TRP A 105 6.41 -0.13 -18.40
C TRP A 105 7.22 -1.37 -18.79
N LYS A 106 6.57 -2.53 -18.89
CA LYS A 106 7.20 -3.75 -19.42
C LYS A 106 7.60 -3.58 -20.87
N GLU A 107 6.77 -2.93 -21.70
CA GLU A 107 7.09 -2.62 -23.09
C GLU A 107 8.29 -1.67 -23.23
N LYS A 108 8.47 -0.78 -22.25
CA LYS A 108 9.66 0.09 -22.11
C LYS A 108 10.91 -0.62 -21.57
N GLY A 109 10.84 -1.94 -21.37
CA GLY A 109 11.96 -2.76 -20.88
C GLY A 109 12.11 -2.80 -19.35
N VAL A 110 11.19 -2.22 -18.58
CA VAL A 110 11.23 -2.25 -17.12
C VAL A 110 10.55 -3.51 -16.60
N LYS A 111 11.21 -4.23 -15.68
CA LYS A 111 10.62 -5.45 -15.10
C LYS A 111 9.33 -5.09 -14.35
N PRO A 112 8.22 -5.84 -14.54
CA PRO A 112 6.93 -5.59 -13.88
C PRO A 112 7.03 -5.38 -12.36
N LYS A 113 7.93 -6.13 -11.72
CA LYS A 113 8.21 -6.04 -10.29
C LYS A 113 8.80 -4.69 -9.88
N VAL A 114 9.67 -4.10 -10.69
CA VAL A 114 10.30 -2.79 -10.41
C VAL A 114 9.26 -1.67 -10.48
N THR A 115 8.38 -1.70 -11.49
CA THR A 115 7.27 -0.74 -11.60
C THR A 115 6.36 -0.78 -10.38
N MET A 116 5.96 -1.98 -9.94
CA MET A 116 5.10 -2.13 -8.76
C MET A 116 5.82 -1.78 -7.46
N TRP A 117 7.12 -2.05 -7.36
CA TRP A 117 7.92 -1.68 -6.19
C TRP A 117 8.08 -0.17 -6.05
N ALA A 118 8.19 0.59 -7.14
CA ALA A 118 8.20 2.05 -7.08
C ALA A 118 6.90 2.60 -6.46
N ILE A 119 5.74 2.15 -6.97
CA ILE A 119 4.43 2.57 -6.46
C ILE A 119 4.25 2.15 -5.00
N ARG A 120 4.55 0.88 -4.69
CA ARG A 120 4.38 0.35 -3.33
C ARG A 120 5.27 1.08 -2.33
N ALA A 121 6.56 1.21 -2.63
CA ALA A 121 7.50 1.88 -1.74
C ALA A 121 7.09 3.33 -1.46
N ALA A 122 6.56 4.04 -2.46
CA ALA A 122 6.13 5.42 -2.28
C ALA A 122 4.89 5.55 -1.37
N ILE A 123 4.00 4.56 -1.40
CA ILE A 123 2.71 4.60 -0.68
C ILE A 123 2.81 3.94 0.70
N THR A 124 3.61 2.89 0.84
CA THR A 124 3.69 2.06 2.05
C THR A 124 5.04 2.12 2.75
N GLY A 125 6.04 2.75 2.14
CA GLY A 125 7.41 2.83 2.67
C GLY A 125 8.20 1.53 2.58
N ARG A 126 7.68 0.49 1.92
CA ARG A 126 8.33 -0.83 1.79
C ARG A 126 8.01 -1.53 0.48
N THR A 127 8.79 -2.54 0.11
CA THR A 127 8.61 -3.33 -1.13
C THR A 127 7.84 -4.64 -0.95
N CYS A 128 7.32 -4.90 0.25
CA CYS A 128 6.53 -6.07 0.63
C CYS A 128 5.27 -5.66 1.42
N GLY A 129 4.44 -6.63 1.79
CA GLY A 129 3.22 -6.41 2.59
C GLY A 129 1.98 -6.98 1.90
N ALA A 130 0.81 -6.51 2.36
CA ALA A 130 -0.49 -6.96 1.85
C ALA A 130 -0.70 -6.67 0.36
N ASP A 131 -1.79 -7.19 -0.19
CA ASP A 131 -2.20 -6.93 -1.56
C ASP A 131 -2.26 -5.42 -1.86
N MET A 132 -1.75 -5.01 -3.03
CA MET A 132 -1.61 -3.59 -3.36
C MET A 132 -2.97 -2.93 -3.58
N VAL A 133 -3.93 -3.63 -4.19
CA VAL A 133 -5.25 -3.07 -4.46
C VAL A 133 -6.01 -2.87 -3.15
N GLY A 134 -5.98 -3.86 -2.26
CA GLY A 134 -6.54 -3.73 -0.92
C GLY A 134 -5.94 -2.56 -0.12
N ILE A 135 -4.63 -2.31 -0.26
CA ILE A 135 -3.97 -1.16 0.36
C ILE A 135 -4.48 0.17 -0.21
N LEU A 136 -4.54 0.29 -1.54
CA LEU A 136 -5.01 1.51 -2.21
C LEU A 136 -6.47 1.80 -1.92
N ASP A 137 -7.31 0.77 -1.82
CA ASP A 137 -8.72 0.92 -1.49
C ASP A 137 -8.91 1.43 -0.05
N ILE A 138 -8.21 0.83 0.93
CA ILE A 138 -8.29 1.28 2.33
C ILE A 138 -7.78 2.71 2.50
N LEU A 139 -6.63 3.04 1.91
CA LEU A 139 -6.05 4.39 2.00
C LEU A 139 -6.85 5.44 1.22
N GLY A 140 -7.57 5.00 0.19
CA GLY A 140 -8.27 5.86 -0.75
C GLY A 140 -7.33 6.62 -1.69
N LYS A 141 -7.95 7.30 -2.66
CA LYS A 141 -7.29 8.04 -3.74
C LYS A 141 -6.39 9.16 -3.24
N GLU A 142 -6.91 10.00 -2.35
CA GLU A 142 -6.24 11.21 -1.90
C GLU A 142 -4.93 10.90 -1.17
N THR A 143 -4.97 10.01 -0.17
CA THR A 143 -3.79 9.60 0.60
C THR A 143 -2.76 8.89 -0.28
N SER A 144 -3.21 7.97 -1.13
CA SER A 144 -2.33 7.21 -2.03
C SER A 144 -1.57 8.13 -3.00
N LEU A 145 -2.27 9.07 -3.64
CA LEU A 145 -1.64 10.02 -4.56
C LEU A 145 -0.80 11.07 -3.83
N TYR A 146 -1.20 11.51 -2.64
CA TYR A 146 -0.40 12.40 -1.80
C TYR A 146 0.96 11.78 -1.49
N ARG A 147 0.98 10.53 -1.01
CA ARG A 147 2.23 9.82 -0.68
C ARG A 147 3.07 9.56 -1.92
N ALA A 148 2.46 9.11 -3.01
CA ALA A 148 3.15 8.92 -4.29
C ALA A 148 3.80 10.21 -4.81
N GLN A 149 3.08 11.34 -4.76
CA GLN A 149 3.59 12.64 -5.17
C GLN A 149 4.73 13.14 -4.27
N LYS A 150 4.63 12.91 -2.95
CA LYS A 150 5.66 13.30 -1.98
C LYS A 150 6.97 12.54 -2.19
N ALA A 151 6.92 11.32 -2.71
CA ALA A 151 8.10 10.50 -3.00
C ALA A 151 8.84 10.88 -4.30
N ILE A 152 8.29 11.81 -5.09
CA ILE A 152 8.91 12.30 -6.32
C ILE A 152 9.94 13.39 -5.98
N LYS A 153 11.15 13.26 -6.56
CA LYS A 153 12.23 14.27 -6.54
C LYS A 153 12.15 15.25 -7.70
#